data_AF-A0A972VKH0-F1
#
_entry.id   AF-A0A972VKH0-F1
#
_cell.length_a   1.000
_cell.length_b   1.000
_cell.length_c   1.000
_cell.angle_alpha   90.00
_cell.angle_beta   90.00
_cell.angle_gamma   90.00
#
_symmetry.space_group_name_H-M   'P 1'
#
loop_
_entity.id
_entity.type
_entity.pdbx_description
1 polymer ?
#
loop_
_entity_poly.entity_id
_entity_poly.type
_entity_poly.pdbx_seq_one_letter_code
_entity_poly.pdbx_strand_id
1 'polypeptide(L)'
;MNKNLLLKISTVLWGIWGVFHLLIGVLMVATFSGSDSEGNLKAIPVVLDFVMNGMSMPFPILASLKQHAFNLGWIGAVVTIGSYYIWKKKPNTIILCAIVGGFADLGYFIFVDLAGYAQPPATQMTWISASAIILSLYVYFTTDKLSTL
;
A
#
# COMPACT_ATOMS: atom_id res chain seq x y z
N MET A 1 11.52 25.85 -5.85
CA MET A 1 10.29 25.03 -5.83
C MET A 1 9.52 25.31 -4.55
N ASN A 2 8.19 25.45 -4.60
CA ASN A 2 7.36 25.79 -3.42
C ASN A 2 7.24 24.57 -2.49
N LYS A 3 7.99 24.57 -1.38
CA LYS A 3 8.07 23.42 -0.45
C LYS A 3 6.74 23.06 0.20
N ASN A 4 5.88 24.04 0.49
CA ASN A 4 4.54 23.80 1.03
C ASN A 4 3.66 23.07 0.00
N LEU A 5 3.73 23.46 -1.27
CA LEU A 5 3.03 22.75 -2.34
C LEU A 5 3.51 21.30 -2.47
N LEU A 6 4.82 21.06 -2.43
CA LEU A 6 5.38 19.70 -2.50
C LEU A 6 4.92 18.83 -1.33
N LEU A 7 4.89 19.37 -0.12
CA LEU A 7 4.38 18.66 1.06
C LEU A 7 2.91 18.29 0.88
N LYS A 8 2.09 19.21 0.36
CA LYS A 8 0.67 18.94 0.08
C LYS A 8 0.48 17.86 -0.98
N ILE A 9 1.24 17.92 -2.08
CA ILE A 9 1.21 16.88 -3.12
C ILE A 9 1.59 15.53 -2.51
N SER A 10 2.72 15.44 -1.80
CA SER A 10 3.15 14.23 -1.11
C SER A 10 2.08 13.71 -0.13
N THR A 11 1.42 14.61 0.59
CA THR A 11 0.36 14.24 1.53
C THR A 11 -0.82 13.59 0.81
N VAL A 12 -1.24 14.15 -0.33
CA VAL A 12 -2.33 13.59 -1.14
C VAL A 12 -1.92 12.22 -1.69
N LEU A 13 -0.68 12.06 -2.15
CA LEU A 13 -0.17 10.77 -2.64
C LEU A 13 -0.17 9.70 -1.53
N TRP A 14 0.31 10.04 -0.32
CA TRP A 14 0.21 9.16 0.84
C TRP A 14 -1.25 8.80 1.18
N GLY A 15 -2.15 9.78 1.09
CA GLY A 15 -3.58 9.56 1.32
C GLY A 15 -4.19 8.59 0.31
N ILE A 16 -3.92 8.78 -0.99
CA ILE A 16 -4.40 7.89 -2.07
C ILE A 16 -3.89 6.47 -1.83
N TRP A 17 -2.59 6.32 -1.60
CA TRP A 17 -1.97 5.02 -1.36
C TRP A 17 -2.55 4.33 -0.11
N GLY A 18 -2.67 5.06 1.00
CA GLY A 18 -3.15 4.53 2.26
C GLY A 18 -4.61 4.08 2.19
N VAL A 19 -5.49 4.92 1.62
CA VAL A 19 -6.91 4.60 1.50
C VAL A 19 -7.11 3.40 0.58
N PHE A 20 -6.39 3.34 -0.53
CA PHE A 20 -6.46 2.20 -1.46
C PHE A 20 -6.10 0.89 -0.74
N HIS A 21 -4.96 0.82 -0.04
CA HIS A 21 -4.53 -0.40 0.64
C HIS A 21 -5.42 -0.79 1.83
N LEU A 22 -5.97 0.20 2.54
CA LEU A 22 -6.95 -0.05 3.59
C LEU A 22 -8.19 -0.75 3.01
N LEU A 23 -8.75 -0.19 1.92
CA LEU A 23 -9.94 -0.74 1.27
C LEU A 23 -9.69 -2.15 0.73
N ILE A 24 -8.57 -2.35 0.01
CA ILE A 24 -8.20 -3.66 -0.52
C ILE A 24 -7.98 -4.66 0.61
N GLY A 25 -7.28 -4.29 1.68
CA GLY A 25 -7.05 -5.17 2.82
C GLY A 25 -8.35 -5.63 3.49
N VAL A 26 -9.26 -4.69 3.77
CA VAL A 26 -10.57 -5.00 4.38
C VAL A 26 -11.42 -5.89 3.45
N LEU A 27 -11.50 -5.53 2.17
CA LEU A 27 -12.26 -6.29 1.17
C LEU A 27 -11.72 -7.72 1.06
N MET A 28 -10.41 -7.88 0.97
CA MET A 28 -9.76 -9.18 0.82
C MET A 28 -9.91 -10.07 2.07
N VAL A 29 -9.79 -9.50 3.27
CA VAL A 29 -10.07 -10.25 4.51
C VAL A 29 -11.53 -10.74 4.54
N ALA A 30 -12.49 -9.90 4.15
CA ALA A 30 -13.91 -10.29 4.07
C ALA A 30 -14.12 -11.41 3.03
N THR A 31 -13.57 -11.24 1.84
CA THR A 31 -13.60 -12.21 0.73
C THR A 31 -13.06 -13.59 1.15
N PHE A 32 -11.93 -13.64 1.86
CA PHE A 32 -11.31 -14.90 2.27
C PHE A 32 -11.92 -15.55 3.52
N SER A 33 -12.66 -14.78 4.31
CA SER A 33 -13.26 -15.28 5.55
C SER A 33 -14.70 -15.78 5.38
N GLY A 34 -15.31 -15.56 4.21
CA GLY A 34 -16.64 -16.05 3.88
C GLY A 34 -16.72 -17.56 3.63
N SER A 35 -17.93 -18.11 3.74
CA SER A 35 -18.22 -19.54 3.52
C SER A 35 -17.99 -20.02 2.08
N ASP A 36 -17.90 -19.10 1.12
CA ASP A 36 -17.58 -19.35 -0.30
C ASP A 36 -16.23 -18.75 -0.69
N SER A 37 -15.23 -18.88 0.19
CA SER A 37 -13.89 -18.35 -0.04
C SER A 37 -13.30 -18.83 -1.38
N GLU A 38 -13.57 -20.07 -1.80
CA GLU A 38 -13.14 -20.64 -3.09
C GLU A 38 -13.79 -19.98 -4.32
N GLY A 39 -15.10 -19.70 -4.29
CA GLY A 39 -15.78 -18.96 -5.37
C GLY A 39 -15.31 -17.51 -5.49
N ASN A 40 -15.06 -16.87 -4.35
CA ASN A 40 -14.61 -15.47 -4.25
C ASN A 40 -13.15 -15.26 -4.67
N LEU A 41 -12.34 -16.31 -4.64
CA LEU A 41 -10.94 -16.29 -5.05
C LEU A 41 -10.75 -16.18 -6.58
N LYS A 42 -11.79 -16.45 -7.38
CA LYS A 42 -11.76 -16.29 -8.86
C LYS A 42 -11.44 -14.86 -9.32
N ALA A 43 -11.62 -13.87 -8.44
CA ALA A 43 -11.25 -12.48 -8.71
C ALA A 43 -9.74 -12.20 -8.60
N ILE A 44 -8.94 -13.17 -8.13
CA ILE A 44 -7.50 -13.03 -7.96
C ILE A 44 -6.78 -13.85 -9.03
N PRO A 45 -6.01 -13.23 -9.93
CA PRO A 45 -5.38 -13.92 -11.07
C PRO A 45 -4.54 -15.16 -10.68
N VAL A 46 -3.80 -15.08 -9.57
CA VAL A 46 -3.02 -16.23 -9.04
C VAL A 46 -3.89 -17.40 -8.63
N VAL A 47 -5.11 -17.15 -8.16
CA VAL A 47 -6.01 -18.21 -7.70
C VAL A 47 -6.89 -18.72 -8.82
N LEU A 48 -7.11 -17.89 -9.84
CA LEU A 48 -7.81 -18.28 -11.06
C LEU A 48 -7.15 -19.51 -11.69
N ASP A 49 -5.82 -19.61 -11.74
CA ASP A 49 -5.14 -20.79 -12.29
C ASP A 49 -5.36 -22.07 -11.45
N PHE A 50 -5.34 -22.00 -10.12
CA PHE A 50 -5.64 -23.17 -9.29
C PHE A 50 -7.08 -23.63 -9.47
N VAL A 51 -8.03 -22.69 -9.46
CA VAL A 51 -9.46 -22.96 -9.59
C VAL A 51 -9.81 -23.45 -11.01
N MET A 52 -9.24 -22.84 -12.05
CA MET A 52 -9.44 -23.22 -13.46
C MET A 52 -8.89 -24.61 -13.77
N ASN A 53 -7.80 -25.03 -13.10
CA ASN A 53 -7.19 -26.34 -13.29
C ASN A 53 -7.71 -27.40 -12.30
N GLY A 54 -8.79 -27.11 -11.55
CA GLY A 54 -9.41 -28.06 -10.62
C GLY A 54 -8.53 -28.45 -9.43
N MET A 55 -7.50 -27.63 -9.13
CA MET A 55 -6.60 -27.85 -8.01
C MET A 55 -7.14 -27.17 -6.76
N SER A 56 -7.15 -27.88 -5.62
CA SER A 56 -7.40 -27.24 -4.34
C SER A 56 -6.22 -26.33 -4.00
N MET A 57 -6.52 -25.11 -3.55
CA MET A 57 -5.49 -24.19 -3.06
C MET A 57 -4.80 -24.83 -1.86
N PRO A 58 -3.48 -25.06 -1.89
CA PRO A 58 -2.76 -25.59 -0.75
C PRO A 58 -3.04 -24.71 0.48
N PHE A 59 -3.40 -25.32 1.60
CA PHE A 59 -3.70 -24.63 2.87
C PHE A 59 -2.68 -23.53 3.25
N PRO A 60 -1.35 -23.72 3.03
CA PRO A 60 -0.37 -22.66 3.28
C PRO A 60 -0.57 -21.38 2.46
N ILE A 61 -1.09 -21.48 1.22
CA ILE A 61 -1.28 -20.32 0.34
C ILE A 61 -2.48 -19.49 0.81
N LEU A 62 -3.62 -20.12 1.13
CA LEU A 62 -4.81 -19.41 1.61
C LEU A 62 -4.52 -18.67 2.94
N ALA A 63 -3.84 -19.32 3.88
CA ALA A 63 -3.44 -18.69 5.13
C ALA A 63 -2.50 -17.49 4.89
N SER A 64 -1.56 -17.62 3.95
CA SER A 64 -0.65 -16.53 3.57
C SER A 64 -1.38 -15.36 2.91
N LEU A 65 -2.37 -15.61 2.04
CA LEU A 65 -3.20 -14.57 1.44
C LEU A 65 -4.05 -13.82 2.47
N LYS A 66 -4.62 -14.53 3.45
CA LYS A 66 -5.36 -13.91 4.58
C LYS A 66 -4.45 -13.01 5.40
N GLN A 67 -3.25 -13.47 5.72
CA GLN A 67 -2.27 -12.70 6.47
C GLN A 67 -1.80 -11.47 5.68
N HIS A 68 -1.55 -11.62 4.38
CA HIS A 68 -1.18 -10.52 3.50
C HIS A 68 -2.29 -9.47 3.42
N ALA A 69 -3.55 -9.89 3.24
CA ALA A 69 -4.69 -8.99 3.22
C ALA A 69 -4.86 -8.20 4.52
N PHE A 70 -4.71 -8.88 5.67
CA PHE A 70 -4.71 -8.21 6.98
C PHE A 70 -3.60 -7.16 7.06
N ASN A 71 -2.39 -7.49 6.57
CA ASN A 71 -1.28 -6.56 6.55
C ASN A 71 -1.54 -5.32 5.70
N LEU A 72 -2.05 -5.51 4.47
CA LEU A 72 -2.43 -4.38 3.62
C LEU A 72 -3.43 -3.46 4.32
N GLY A 73 -4.40 -4.05 5.04
CA GLY A 73 -5.42 -3.31 5.79
C GLY A 73 -4.82 -2.39 6.86
N TRP A 74 -4.02 -2.95 7.79
CA TRP A 74 -3.48 -2.12 8.87
C TRP A 74 -2.39 -1.16 8.38
N ILE A 75 -1.58 -1.55 7.40
CA ILE A 75 -0.57 -0.66 6.78
C ILE A 75 -1.27 0.52 6.13
N GLY A 76 -2.32 0.26 5.33
CA GLY A 76 -3.14 1.30 4.72
C GLY A 76 -3.79 2.23 5.74
N ALA A 77 -4.29 1.69 6.86
CA ALA A 77 -4.84 2.49 7.96
C ALA A 77 -3.79 3.45 8.56
N VAL A 78 -2.60 2.93 8.88
CA VAL A 78 -1.49 3.73 9.45
C VAL A 78 -1.08 4.85 8.49
N VAL A 79 -0.93 4.55 7.20
CA VAL A 79 -0.53 5.55 6.21
C VAL A 79 -1.64 6.56 5.91
N THR A 80 -2.91 6.15 5.93
CA THR A 80 -4.06 7.06 5.81
C THR A 80 -4.08 8.07 6.94
N ILE A 81 -3.99 7.60 8.20
CA ILE A 81 -3.91 8.47 9.38
C ILE A 81 -2.64 9.32 9.32
N GLY A 82 -1.52 8.73 8.90
CA GLY A 82 -0.25 9.41 8.74
C GLY A 82 -0.36 10.57 7.74
N SER A 83 -1.04 10.38 6.61
CA SER A 83 -1.26 11.45 5.62
C SER A 83 -1.95 12.67 6.24
N TYR A 84 -2.96 12.47 7.09
CA TYR A 84 -3.61 13.56 7.82
C TYR A 84 -2.62 14.33 8.70
N TYR A 85 -1.74 13.64 9.41
CA TYR A 85 -0.73 14.29 10.26
C TYR A 85 0.41 14.95 9.47
N ILE A 86 0.76 14.45 8.28
CA ILE A 86 1.65 15.15 7.35
C ILE A 86 0.99 16.46 6.88
N TRP A 87 -0.32 16.46 6.59
CA TRP A 87 -1.06 17.69 6.28
C TRP A 87 -0.99 18.71 7.42
N LYS A 88 -1.00 18.22 8.67
CA LYS A 88 -0.80 19.02 9.90
C LYS A 88 0.67 19.33 10.20
N LYS A 89 1.57 19.11 9.24
CA LYS A 89 3.02 19.38 9.32
C LYS A 89 3.70 18.68 10.50
N LYS A 90 3.33 17.43 10.81
CA LYS A 90 4.03 16.62 11.83
C LYS A 90 5.22 15.88 11.17
N PRO A 91 6.47 16.29 11.43
CA PRO A 91 7.62 15.82 10.66
C PRO A 91 7.92 14.33 10.85
N ASN A 92 7.76 13.80 12.06
CA ASN A 92 8.02 12.39 12.34
C ASN A 92 7.07 11.45 11.57
N THR A 93 5.90 11.95 11.19
CA THR A 93 4.93 11.17 10.43
C THR A 93 5.40 10.89 9.00
N ILE A 94 6.22 11.77 8.41
CA ILE A 94 6.83 11.51 7.10
C ILE A 94 7.66 10.24 7.14
N ILE A 95 8.50 10.10 8.17
CA ILE A 95 9.36 8.92 8.36
C ILE A 95 8.52 7.68 8.64
N LEU A 96 7.47 7.79 9.45
CA LEU A 96 6.55 6.68 9.71
C LEU A 96 5.90 6.17 8.42
N CYS A 97 5.34 7.05 7.60
CA CYS A 97 4.74 6.65 6.32
C CYS A 97 5.78 6.05 5.36
N ALA A 98 6.97 6.64 5.28
CA ALA A 98 8.04 6.14 4.42
C ALA A 98 8.53 4.74 4.83
N ILE A 99 8.61 4.45 6.13
CA ILE A 99 8.97 3.12 6.62
C ILE A 99 7.81 2.15 6.40
N VAL A 100 6.60 2.48 6.86
CA VAL A 100 5.46 1.55 6.85
C VAL A 100 4.94 1.31 5.44
N GLY A 101 4.61 2.37 4.69
CA GLY A 101 4.10 2.26 3.32
C GLY A 101 5.22 2.03 2.31
N GLY A 102 6.37 2.69 2.48
CA GLY A 102 7.47 2.54 1.55
C GLY A 102 8.12 1.15 1.57
N PHE A 103 8.29 0.52 2.74
CA PHE A 103 8.78 -0.87 2.76
C PHE A 103 7.74 -1.88 2.26
N ALA A 104 6.45 -1.63 2.48
CA ALA A 104 5.40 -2.46 1.89
C ALA A 104 5.49 -2.47 0.36
N ASP A 105 5.61 -1.30 -0.26
CA ASP A 105 5.76 -1.17 -1.70
C ASP A 105 7.13 -1.62 -2.22
N LEU A 106 8.21 -1.48 -1.43
CA LEU A 106 9.50 -2.02 -1.82
C LEU A 106 9.45 -3.54 -1.95
N GLY A 107 8.79 -4.22 -1.01
CA GLY A 107 8.55 -5.66 -1.09
C GLY A 107 7.74 -6.01 -2.34
N TYR A 108 6.65 -5.28 -2.59
CA TYR A 108 5.84 -5.48 -3.79
C TYR A 108 6.66 -5.27 -5.07
N PHE A 109 7.45 -4.20 -5.14
CA PHE A 109 8.28 -3.88 -6.29
C PHE A 109 9.29 -5.00 -6.59
N ILE A 110 10.02 -5.47 -5.57
CA ILE A 110 11.06 -6.49 -5.74
C ILE A 110 10.46 -7.83 -6.15
N PHE A 111 9.37 -8.27 -5.50
CA PHE A 111 8.86 -9.63 -5.67
C PHE A 111 7.74 -9.75 -6.70
N VAL A 112 7.08 -8.65 -7.09
CA VAL A 112 5.91 -8.66 -7.98
C VAL A 112 6.14 -7.84 -9.23
N ASP A 113 6.53 -6.55 -9.11
CA ASP A 113 6.76 -5.70 -10.30
C ASP A 113 7.97 -6.20 -11.11
N LEU A 114 9.14 -6.40 -10.49
CA LEU A 114 10.35 -6.86 -11.19
C LEU A 114 10.23 -8.27 -11.76
N ALA A 115 9.38 -9.11 -11.15
CA ALA A 115 9.10 -10.45 -11.63
C ALA A 115 8.09 -10.48 -12.79
N GLY A 116 7.49 -9.34 -13.15
CA GLY A 116 6.53 -9.23 -14.26
C GLY A 116 5.12 -9.74 -13.93
N TYR A 117 4.79 -9.89 -12.64
CA TYR A 117 3.48 -10.39 -12.20
C TYR A 117 2.47 -9.29 -11.91
N ALA A 118 2.91 -8.03 -11.84
CA ALA A 118 2.05 -6.93 -11.49
C ALA A 118 1.00 -6.63 -12.58
N GLN A 119 -0.23 -6.38 -12.13
CA GLN A 119 -1.34 -5.96 -12.97
C GLN A 119 -1.85 -4.59 -12.50
N PRO A 120 -2.32 -3.71 -13.41
CA PRO A 120 -2.97 -2.48 -13.02
C PRO A 120 -4.12 -2.73 -12.02
N PRO A 121 -4.28 -1.92 -10.96
CA PRO A 121 -3.59 -0.65 -10.69
C PRO A 121 -2.34 -0.76 -9.79
N ALA A 122 -1.77 -1.96 -9.61
CA ALA A 122 -0.78 -2.18 -8.55
C ALA A 122 0.57 -1.47 -8.81
N THR A 123 1.12 -1.56 -10.02
CA THR A 123 2.36 -0.83 -10.37
C THR A 123 2.19 0.69 -10.25
N GLN A 124 0.97 1.20 -10.49
CA GLN A 124 0.66 2.62 -10.28
C GLN A 124 0.78 3.02 -8.80
N MET A 125 0.44 2.12 -7.86
CA MET A 125 0.64 2.38 -6.43
C MET A 125 2.12 2.48 -6.07
N THR A 126 2.97 1.63 -6.66
CA THR A 126 4.44 1.71 -6.50
C THR A 126 4.96 3.10 -6.90
N TRP A 127 4.51 3.65 -8.03
CA TRP A 127 4.92 4.99 -8.47
C TRP A 127 4.37 6.11 -7.58
N ILE A 128 3.14 5.96 -7.09
CA ILE A 128 2.53 6.91 -6.14
C ILE A 128 3.32 6.94 -4.85
N SER A 129 3.67 5.78 -4.27
CA SER A 129 4.45 5.67 -3.04
C SER A 129 5.86 6.21 -3.23
N ALA A 130 6.56 5.82 -4.31
CA ALA A 130 7.89 6.34 -4.62
C ALA A 130 7.89 7.88 -4.74
N SER A 131 6.90 8.43 -5.44
CA SER A 131 6.72 9.88 -5.56
C SER A 131 6.41 10.53 -4.21
N ALA A 132 5.56 9.92 -3.39
CA ALA A 132 5.22 10.40 -2.05
C ALA A 132 6.47 10.49 -1.16
N ILE A 133 7.30 9.44 -1.17
CA ILE A 133 8.57 9.34 -0.43
C ILE A 133 9.55 10.42 -0.89
N ILE A 134 9.82 10.51 -2.19
CA ILE A 134 10.79 11.47 -2.72
C ILE A 134 10.39 12.90 -2.34
N LEU A 135 9.12 13.25 -2.53
CA LEU A 135 8.62 14.59 -2.24
C LEU A 135 8.62 14.91 -0.74
N SER A 136 8.16 14.00 0.12
CA SER A 136 8.13 14.25 1.56
C SER A 136 9.54 14.31 2.16
N LEU A 137 10.44 13.42 1.76
CA LEU A 137 11.82 13.41 2.25
C LEU A 137 12.60 14.61 1.74
N TYR A 138 12.42 15.00 0.48
CA TYR A 138 13.02 16.23 -0.04
C TYR A 138 12.60 17.45 0.78
N VAL A 139 11.31 17.59 1.10
CA VAL A 139 10.84 18.69 1.96
C VAL A 139 11.40 18.55 3.37
N TYR A 140 11.40 17.35 3.94
CA TYR A 140 11.91 17.08 5.30
C TYR A 140 13.37 17.49 5.46
N PHE A 141 14.26 17.11 4.53
CA PHE A 141 15.69 17.39 4.62
C PHE A 141 16.08 18.81 4.19
N THR A 142 15.26 19.46 3.36
CA THR A 142 15.53 20.84 2.91
C THR A 142 14.83 21.90 3.76
N THR A 143 14.12 21.50 4.81
CA THR A 143 13.57 22.38 5.84
C THR A 143 14.13 21.97 7.19
N ASP A 144 14.04 22.85 8.19
CA ASP A 144 14.32 22.43 9.57
C ASP A 144 13.12 21.64 10.11
N LYS A 145 12.96 20.39 9.62
CA LYS A 145 11.87 19.48 10.01
C LYS A 145 10.49 20.14 9.91
N LEU A 146 10.23 20.82 8.80
CA LEU A 146 9.00 21.57 8.50
C LEU A 146 8.77 22.85 9.35
N SER A 147 9.68 23.24 10.26
CA SER A 147 9.52 24.45 11.10
C SER A 147 9.47 25.75 10.28
N THR A 148 10.02 25.71 9.06
CA THR A 148 10.12 26.85 8.14
C THR A 148 9.04 26.87 7.04
N LEU A 149 7.89 26.19 7.25
CA LEU A 149 6.80 26.06 6.27
C LEU A 149 5.48 26.64 6.72
#